data_AF-A0A679H329-F1
#
_entry.id   AF-A0A679H329-F1
#
_cell.length_a   1.000
_cell.length_b   1.000
_cell.length_c   1.000
_cell.angle_alpha   90.00
_cell.angle_beta   90.00
_cell.angle_gamma   90.00
#
_symmetry.space_group_name_H-M   'P 1'
#
loop_
_entity.id
_entity.type
_entity.pdbx_description
1 polymer ?
#
loop_
_entity_poly.entity_id
_entity_poly.type
_entity_poly.pdbx_seq_one_letter_code
_entity_poly.pdbx_strand_id
1 'polypeptide(L)'
;MRNSLFKFKSYAFVLLLSLSLFSCDSNDDDSLPEVEIADKEKWLDRVNGDIISLRNAVLVVQEEDSITNIQIVDNSYVLEFVKNEPVKFILDNVNNPAPLIGIHKIDKKYFWTQIIDTGTSATTLLKDQNRSNYEVSPDGVLPQFEIDNYGNWIINVDNDKRDVYNPEGKKYRAIGVKALFKEISFDTDSNATIITNEVPSREYTLPKYRPFTLVISTSATDTLKMAAGFSIPVDFICSGITSFEFVTPKAWSATYNLSEDKKSGTLIITSPSGMEAEYEEKGSVEVIAINKYGKRLTRKIPVKCEMGLINYASVTFTGKPDDIELLAATFTFTDDNSSVSEKNVSSIKAGNEFRLMLPDGFPILRKITFTTSGVASDNTFTYYLPPTYNLTIGNQDVSITPPQLLSYWQGGLILKINEAQPLTGISRYNITGTIMGLTIGPKLPWYPNGNVDITGANSDSDGGANTAAIIAIYGPPNQAGTNLNIAARWAAWVSFGGHTDWYLPAADEMLLFCTIWAADKELMKQTVEKYGGTPLIEGTHSTFWTSTNINKTQAKMLDTRTKSVSPGTKVYGCWTMAFREFK
;
A
#
# COMPACT_ATOMS: atom_id res chain seq x y z
N MET A 1 -25.81 72.90 14.06
CA MET A 1 -25.48 72.53 15.47
C MET A 1 -24.34 71.53 15.43
N ARG A 2 -23.34 71.62 16.34
CA ARG A 2 -22.06 70.87 16.35
C ARG A 2 -21.21 71.09 15.06
N ASN A 3 -20.04 71.75 15.06
CA ASN A 3 -18.78 71.57 15.83
C ASN A 3 -18.06 70.25 15.44
N SER A 4 -16.74 70.14 15.19
CA SER A 4 -15.58 71.08 15.02
C SER A 4 -14.33 70.21 14.71
N LEU A 5 -13.16 70.57 14.16
CA LEU A 5 -12.39 71.81 13.85
C LEU A 5 -11.82 71.72 12.39
N PHE A 6 -11.43 72.78 11.64
CA PHE A 6 -10.17 73.60 11.64
C PHE A 6 -8.84 72.79 11.56
N LYS A 7 -7.79 73.16 10.79
CA LYS A 7 -7.58 74.18 9.71
C LYS A 7 -6.16 74.04 9.09
N PHE A 8 -5.99 74.38 7.79
CA PHE A 8 -4.76 74.96 7.16
C PHE A 8 -3.46 74.10 7.14
N LYS A 9 -2.39 74.41 6.36
CA LYS A 9 -2.26 74.93 4.97
C LYS A 9 -0.81 74.75 4.45
N SER A 10 -0.66 74.37 3.17
CA SER A 10 0.40 74.80 2.22
C SER A 10 1.89 74.41 2.42
N TYR A 11 2.57 74.44 1.25
CA TYR A 11 4.01 74.51 0.95
C TYR A 11 4.85 73.21 0.87
N ALA A 12 5.48 73.07 -0.30
CA ALA A 12 6.62 72.18 -0.56
C ALA A 12 7.93 72.93 -0.26
N PHE A 13 9.02 72.18 -0.04
CA PHE A 13 10.36 72.74 0.06
C PHE A 13 11.36 71.88 -0.71
N VAL A 14 12.15 72.53 -1.57
CA VAL A 14 13.30 71.93 -2.27
C VAL A 14 14.54 72.15 -1.42
N LEU A 15 15.41 71.15 -1.28
CA LEU A 15 16.71 71.32 -0.64
C LEU A 15 17.85 71.14 -1.65
N LEU A 16 18.62 72.20 -1.88
CA LEU A 16 19.96 72.11 -2.48
C LEU A 16 21.01 72.07 -1.37
N LEU A 17 21.99 71.17 -1.50
CA LEU A 17 23.38 71.32 -1.02
C LEU A 17 24.24 70.40 -1.91
N SER A 18 24.99 70.87 -2.91
CA SER A 18 26.11 71.84 -2.93
C SER A 18 27.48 71.20 -2.63
N LEU A 19 28.20 70.89 -3.72
CA LEU A 19 29.66 70.92 -3.90
C LEU A 19 30.56 70.90 -2.65
N SER A 20 31.39 69.86 -2.55
CA SER A 20 32.80 70.06 -2.15
C SER A 20 33.69 69.10 -2.95
N LEU A 21 34.68 69.67 -3.65
CA LEU A 21 35.79 68.92 -4.22
C LEU A 21 36.85 68.76 -3.12
N PHE A 22 37.02 67.55 -2.59
CA PHE A 22 38.21 67.19 -1.84
C PHE A 22 39.02 66.18 -2.63
N SER A 23 40.00 66.68 -3.39
CA SER A 23 41.19 65.92 -3.73
C SER A 23 41.98 65.71 -2.45
N CYS A 24 41.67 64.65 -1.71
CA CYS A 24 42.44 64.23 -0.55
C CYS A 24 43.38 63.10 -0.97
N ASP A 25 44.53 63.50 -1.50
CA ASP A 25 45.69 62.64 -1.64
C ASP A 25 46.06 62.11 -0.24
N SER A 26 45.98 60.80 -0.06
CA SER A 26 46.09 60.14 1.24
C SER A 26 46.99 58.91 1.15
N ASN A 27 48.26 59.18 0.85
CA ASN A 27 49.45 58.37 1.10
C ASN A 27 49.28 56.85 0.97
N ASP A 28 49.89 56.29 -0.07
CA ASP A 28 50.11 54.84 -0.19
C ASP A 28 50.95 54.32 0.99
N ASP A 29 50.28 53.83 2.04
CA ASP A 29 50.86 52.88 3.00
C ASP A 29 50.56 51.44 2.53
N ASP A 30 50.85 51.18 1.25
CA ASP A 30 50.82 49.84 0.63
C ASP A 30 52.05 49.02 1.08
N SER A 31 52.36 49.06 2.39
CA SER A 31 53.36 48.21 3.06
C SER A 31 52.88 46.76 3.26
N LEU A 32 51.97 46.30 2.38
CA LEU A 32 51.59 44.91 2.25
C LEU A 32 52.81 44.09 1.77
N PRO A 33 53.11 42.94 2.39
CA PRO A 33 54.29 42.15 2.05
C PRO A 33 54.32 41.75 0.58
N GLU A 34 55.52 41.64 0.02
CA GLU A 34 55.70 40.97 -1.27
C GLU A 34 55.19 39.54 -1.17
N VAL A 35 54.44 39.10 -2.17
CA VAL A 35 53.95 37.71 -2.24
C VAL A 35 55.14 36.82 -2.58
N GLU A 36 55.58 36.01 -1.61
CA GLU A 36 56.67 35.05 -1.83
C GLU A 36 56.38 34.15 -3.02
N ILE A 37 57.40 33.87 -3.84
CA ILE A 37 57.27 33.10 -5.08
C ILE A 37 56.67 31.71 -4.80
N ALA A 38 57.09 31.08 -3.70
CA ALA A 38 56.59 29.78 -3.26
C ALA A 38 55.11 29.78 -2.87
N ASP A 39 54.51 30.94 -2.56
CA ASP A 39 53.07 31.06 -2.31
C ASP A 39 52.30 31.41 -3.59
N LYS A 40 52.87 32.21 -4.51
CA LYS A 40 52.28 32.44 -5.84
C LYS A 40 51.99 31.12 -6.57
N GLU A 41 52.95 30.20 -6.60
CA GLU A 41 52.80 28.89 -7.28
C GLU A 41 51.68 28.05 -6.65
N LYS A 42 51.69 27.86 -5.32
CA LYS A 42 50.63 27.15 -4.58
C LYS A 42 49.25 27.77 -4.82
N TRP A 43 49.16 29.10 -4.83
CA TRP A 43 47.90 29.81 -5.01
C TRP A 43 47.35 29.60 -6.43
N LEU A 44 48.22 29.67 -7.44
CA LEU A 44 47.87 29.44 -8.84
C LEU A 44 47.46 27.99 -9.10
N ASP A 45 48.20 27.01 -8.59
CA ASP A 45 47.83 25.59 -8.64
C ASP A 45 46.47 25.34 -7.97
N ARG A 46 46.23 25.97 -6.81
CA ARG A 46 44.97 25.82 -6.06
C ARG A 46 43.77 26.34 -6.86
N VAL A 47 43.82 27.55 -7.40
CA VAL A 47 42.67 28.16 -8.10
C VAL A 47 42.47 27.57 -9.49
N ASN A 48 43.54 27.36 -10.27
CA ASN A 48 43.44 26.79 -11.61
C ASN A 48 43.05 25.29 -11.56
N GLY A 49 43.46 24.56 -10.51
CA GLY A 49 42.97 23.22 -10.21
C GLY A 49 41.46 23.18 -9.94
N ASP A 50 40.93 24.13 -9.14
CA ASP A 50 39.48 24.24 -8.90
C ASP A 50 38.70 24.54 -10.19
N ILE A 51 39.23 25.37 -11.10
CA ILE A 51 38.62 25.65 -12.42
C ILE A 51 38.55 24.38 -13.28
N ILE A 52 39.64 23.62 -13.37
CA ILE A 52 39.69 22.34 -14.10
C ILE A 52 38.66 21.36 -13.52
N SER A 53 38.59 21.24 -12.20
CA SER A 53 37.64 20.35 -11.53
C SER A 53 36.19 20.78 -11.72
N LEU A 54 35.89 22.09 -11.71
CA LEU A 54 34.54 22.59 -11.98
C LEU A 54 34.13 22.37 -13.45
N ARG A 55 35.06 22.54 -14.41
CA ARG A 55 34.82 22.16 -15.82
C ARG A 55 34.45 20.69 -15.91
N ASN A 56 35.31 19.81 -15.38
CA ASN A 56 35.14 18.36 -15.52
C ASN A 56 33.85 17.87 -14.83
N ALA A 57 33.48 18.45 -13.68
CA ALA A 57 32.19 18.20 -13.03
C ALA A 57 31.00 18.61 -13.92
N VAL A 58 31.06 19.77 -14.57
CA VAL A 58 30.00 20.22 -15.49
C VAL A 58 29.93 19.37 -16.76
N LEU A 59 31.06 18.88 -17.28
CA LEU A 59 31.08 17.91 -18.39
C LEU A 59 30.38 16.60 -18.02
N VAL A 60 30.64 16.04 -16.82
CA VAL A 60 29.91 14.87 -16.30
C VAL A 60 28.39 15.11 -16.25
N VAL A 61 27.95 16.30 -15.83
CA VAL A 61 26.51 16.68 -15.83
C VAL A 61 25.96 16.77 -17.26
N GLN A 62 26.73 17.33 -18.21
CA GLN A 62 26.32 17.46 -19.62
C GLN A 62 26.24 16.10 -20.34
N GLU A 63 27.09 15.14 -19.96
CA GLU A 63 27.14 13.81 -20.58
C GLU A 63 26.22 12.76 -19.93
N GLU A 64 25.55 13.08 -18.81
CA GLU A 64 24.82 12.12 -17.98
C GLU A 64 25.67 10.89 -17.59
N ASP A 65 26.94 11.15 -17.25
CA ASP A 65 27.84 10.15 -16.64
C ASP A 65 27.59 10.05 -15.12
N SER A 66 28.14 9.03 -14.45
CA SER A 66 27.68 8.64 -13.11
C SER A 66 28.81 8.16 -12.20
N ILE A 67 28.80 8.58 -10.93
CA ILE A 67 29.89 8.32 -9.97
C ILE A 67 29.99 6.82 -9.63
N THR A 68 31.08 6.14 -9.99
CA THR A 68 31.34 4.73 -9.69
C THR A 68 31.92 4.52 -8.29
N ASN A 69 32.87 5.36 -7.87
CA ASN A 69 33.54 5.29 -6.58
C ASN A 69 33.73 6.69 -5.97
N ILE A 70 33.89 6.75 -4.65
CA ILE A 70 34.08 7.97 -3.86
C ILE A 70 35.23 7.73 -2.89
N GLN A 71 36.34 8.42 -3.07
CA GLN A 71 37.45 8.44 -2.11
C GLN A 71 37.42 9.77 -1.35
N ILE A 72 37.60 9.72 -0.02
CA ILE A 72 37.65 10.91 0.85
C ILE A 72 38.90 10.80 1.71
N VAL A 73 39.79 11.79 1.63
CA VAL A 73 41.02 11.89 2.42
C VAL A 73 41.17 13.34 2.87
N ASP A 74 41.10 13.57 4.18
CA ASP A 74 41.03 14.91 4.78
C ASP A 74 39.96 15.79 4.09
N ASN A 75 40.33 16.99 3.63
CA ASN A 75 39.43 17.90 2.89
C ASN A 75 39.38 17.60 1.37
N SER A 76 39.93 16.48 0.91
CA SER A 76 40.01 16.12 -0.51
C SER A 76 39.06 14.97 -0.87
N TYR A 77 38.23 15.18 -1.89
CA TYR A 77 37.27 14.23 -2.42
C TYR A 77 37.69 13.85 -3.84
N VAL A 78 37.73 12.56 -4.17
CA VAL A 78 37.90 12.08 -5.55
C VAL A 78 36.67 11.28 -5.94
N LEU A 79 35.98 11.74 -6.98
CA LEU A 79 34.85 11.05 -7.59
C LEU A 79 35.35 10.36 -8.86
N GLU A 80 35.19 9.04 -8.95
CA GLU A 80 35.44 8.26 -10.18
C GLU A 80 34.12 8.08 -10.94
N PHE A 81 34.14 7.97 -12.27
CA PHE A 81 32.93 7.90 -13.11
C PHE A 81 32.92 6.64 -14.01
N VAL A 82 31.94 6.52 -14.94
CA VAL A 82 31.87 5.37 -15.88
C VAL A 82 32.59 5.65 -17.19
N LYS A 83 32.56 6.90 -17.68
CA LYS A 83 33.19 7.31 -18.94
C LYS A 83 34.33 8.32 -18.73
N ASN A 84 34.13 9.24 -17.80
CA ASN A 84 35.00 10.39 -17.55
C ASN A 84 36.13 10.06 -16.58
N GLU A 85 37.24 10.77 -16.74
CA GLU A 85 38.36 10.75 -15.80
C GLU A 85 37.92 11.19 -14.38
N PRO A 86 38.56 10.68 -13.30
CA PRO A 86 38.20 11.05 -11.94
C PRO A 86 38.37 12.55 -11.68
N VAL A 87 37.41 13.14 -10.96
CA VAL A 87 37.42 14.58 -10.62
C VAL A 87 37.73 14.74 -9.13
N LYS A 88 38.75 15.57 -8.85
CA LYS A 88 39.22 15.88 -7.49
C LYS A 88 38.68 17.24 -7.03
N PHE A 89 38.07 17.27 -5.86
CA PHE A 89 37.59 18.50 -5.21
C PHE A 89 38.32 18.68 -3.88
N ILE A 90 38.56 19.94 -3.48
CA ILE A 90 39.24 20.27 -2.24
C ILE A 90 38.43 21.35 -1.49
N LEU A 91 38.02 21.06 -0.26
CA LEU A 91 37.15 21.92 0.57
C LEU A 91 37.97 22.75 1.59
N ASP A 92 39.11 23.29 1.16
CA ASP A 92 40.01 24.01 2.06
C ASP A 92 39.43 25.37 2.50
N ASN A 93 39.45 25.63 3.81
CA ASN A 93 38.76 26.76 4.44
C ASN A 93 39.65 28.00 4.64
N VAL A 94 40.72 28.13 3.85
CA VAL A 94 41.46 29.40 3.73
C VAL A 94 40.52 30.43 3.10
N ASN A 95 39.96 31.30 3.94
CA ASN A 95 38.99 32.32 3.54
C ASN A 95 39.68 33.71 3.41
N ASN A 96 40.74 33.76 2.60
CA ASN A 96 41.32 35.03 2.19
C ASN A 96 40.49 35.64 1.04
N PRO A 97 40.33 36.97 0.97
CA PRO A 97 39.68 37.61 -0.19
C PRO A 97 40.44 37.27 -1.47
N ALA A 98 39.77 36.58 -2.39
CA ALA A 98 40.29 36.23 -3.70
C ALA A 98 39.15 36.17 -4.74
N PRO A 99 39.42 36.46 -6.02
CA PRO A 99 38.45 36.28 -7.09
C PRO A 99 38.19 34.79 -7.36
N LEU A 100 36.99 34.46 -7.82
CA LEU A 100 36.59 33.11 -8.18
C LEU A 100 36.15 33.03 -9.65
N ILE A 101 36.25 31.83 -10.22
CA ILE A 101 35.67 31.48 -11.52
C ILE A 101 34.60 30.40 -11.28
N GLY A 102 33.35 30.78 -11.53
CA GLY A 102 32.19 29.89 -11.48
C GLY A 102 31.65 29.58 -12.87
N ILE A 103 30.54 28.83 -12.93
CA ILE A 103 29.85 28.50 -14.17
C ILE A 103 28.36 28.84 -14.03
N HIS A 104 27.78 29.49 -15.04
CA HIS A 104 26.34 29.80 -15.10
C HIS A 104 25.64 29.03 -16.21
N LYS A 105 24.43 28.52 -15.94
CA LYS A 105 23.63 27.76 -16.90
C LYS A 105 22.59 28.65 -17.58
N ILE A 106 22.64 28.74 -18.90
CA ILE A 106 21.71 29.53 -19.74
C ILE A 106 21.24 28.63 -20.88
N ASP A 107 19.92 28.48 -21.07
CA ASP A 107 19.31 27.70 -22.16
C ASP A 107 19.94 26.30 -22.36
N LYS A 108 20.13 25.60 -21.24
CA LYS A 108 20.79 24.29 -21.08
C LYS A 108 22.32 24.26 -21.28
N LYS A 109 22.91 25.26 -21.94
CA LYS A 109 24.36 25.44 -22.05
C LYS A 109 24.95 26.00 -20.76
N TYR A 110 26.26 25.82 -20.59
CA TYR A 110 27.02 26.25 -19.42
C TYR A 110 28.09 27.26 -19.87
N PHE A 111 28.25 28.37 -19.16
CA PHE A 111 29.14 29.46 -19.54
C PHE A 111 30.01 29.91 -18.36
N TRP A 112 31.26 30.27 -18.64
CA TRP A 112 32.19 30.73 -17.61
C TRP A 112 31.79 32.09 -17.03
N THR A 113 31.90 32.24 -15.72
CA THR A 113 31.66 33.51 -15.01
C THR A 113 32.79 33.87 -14.06
N GLN A 114 33.21 35.14 -14.08
CA GLN A 114 34.11 35.71 -13.09
C GLN A 114 33.30 36.29 -11.92
N ILE A 115 33.80 36.11 -10.70
CA ILE A 115 33.12 36.46 -9.46
C ILE A 115 34.10 37.22 -8.57
N ILE A 116 33.71 38.43 -8.18
CA ILE A 116 34.45 39.31 -7.26
C ILE A 116 33.69 39.35 -5.93
N ASP A 117 34.40 39.48 -4.80
CA ASP A 117 33.95 39.00 -3.48
C ASP A 117 32.92 39.90 -2.74
N THR A 118 31.93 40.45 -3.46
CA THR A 118 30.84 41.28 -2.89
C THR A 118 29.45 40.90 -3.36
N GLY A 119 28.47 41.13 -2.48
CA GLY A 119 27.13 40.51 -2.54
C GLY A 119 26.32 40.78 -3.81
N THR A 120 25.62 39.74 -4.26
CA THR A 120 24.47 39.74 -5.21
C THR A 120 24.66 40.28 -6.63
N SER A 121 25.69 41.07 -6.91
CA SER A 121 25.83 41.81 -8.19
C SER A 121 27.16 41.60 -8.91
N ALA A 122 28.16 40.98 -8.27
CA ALA A 122 29.54 40.93 -8.75
C ALA A 122 29.88 39.66 -9.56
N THR A 123 28.89 39.00 -10.17
CA THR A 123 29.12 37.91 -11.14
C THR A 123 29.00 38.42 -12.56
N THR A 124 30.06 38.28 -13.37
CA THR A 124 30.08 38.65 -14.79
C THR A 124 30.32 37.43 -15.68
N LEU A 125 29.67 37.38 -16.85
CA LEU A 125 29.98 36.37 -17.87
C LEU A 125 31.32 36.70 -18.52
N LEU A 126 32.22 35.72 -18.60
CA LEU A 126 33.46 35.85 -19.36
C LEU A 126 33.14 35.84 -20.86
N LYS A 127 33.73 36.80 -21.57
CA LYS A 127 33.42 37.08 -22.97
C LYS A 127 34.67 37.21 -23.85
N ASP A 128 34.46 36.88 -25.12
CA ASP A 128 35.39 37.18 -26.21
C ASP A 128 35.37 38.68 -26.58
N GLN A 129 36.22 39.06 -27.53
CA GLN A 129 36.31 40.43 -28.04
C GLN A 129 35.03 40.88 -28.79
N ASN A 130 34.20 39.94 -29.25
CA ASN A 130 32.91 40.19 -29.92
C ASN A 130 31.72 40.28 -28.95
N ARG A 131 31.95 40.09 -27.64
CA ARG A 131 30.97 40.02 -26.54
C ARG A 131 30.16 38.71 -26.47
N SER A 132 30.54 37.69 -27.22
CA SER A 132 30.09 36.29 -27.09
C SER A 132 30.50 35.74 -25.72
N ASN A 133 29.68 34.92 -25.07
CA ASN A 133 30.05 34.26 -23.81
C ASN A 133 30.94 33.04 -24.10
N TYR A 134 31.98 32.79 -23.29
CA TYR A 134 32.74 31.55 -23.39
C TYR A 134 31.95 30.37 -22.81
N GLU A 135 31.59 29.42 -23.68
CA GLU A 135 30.90 28.18 -23.32
C GLU A 135 31.85 27.14 -22.71
N VAL A 136 31.33 26.34 -21.79
CA VAL A 136 32.03 25.24 -21.13
C VAL A 136 31.83 23.97 -21.95
N SER A 137 32.93 23.45 -22.52
CA SER A 137 32.99 22.24 -23.35
C SER A 137 34.38 21.59 -23.22
N PRO A 138 34.60 20.35 -23.71
CA PRO A 138 35.88 19.65 -23.58
C PRO A 138 37.04 20.41 -24.23
N ASP A 139 36.85 20.86 -25.47
CA ASP A 139 37.80 21.65 -26.27
C ASP A 139 37.60 23.17 -26.12
N GLY A 140 36.80 23.59 -25.12
CA GLY A 140 36.46 24.98 -24.88
C GLY A 140 37.58 25.78 -24.22
N VAL A 141 37.53 27.10 -24.36
CA VAL A 141 38.47 28.01 -23.68
C VAL A 141 38.38 27.80 -22.18
N LEU A 142 39.53 27.51 -21.56
CA LEU A 142 39.70 27.36 -20.12
C LEU A 142 40.26 28.67 -19.55
N PRO A 143 39.50 29.42 -18.73
CA PRO A 143 40.03 30.58 -18.01
C PRO A 143 41.14 30.16 -17.05
N GLN A 144 42.18 30.98 -16.93
CA GLN A 144 43.27 30.77 -15.96
C GLN A 144 43.52 32.06 -15.21
N PHE A 145 43.73 31.97 -13.89
CA PHE A 145 44.33 33.07 -13.15
C PHE A 145 45.85 33.03 -13.29
N GLU A 146 46.46 34.20 -13.32
CA GLU A 146 47.88 34.45 -13.17
C GLU A 146 48.08 35.54 -12.09
N ILE A 147 49.31 35.71 -11.58
CA ILE A 147 49.67 36.81 -10.69
C ILE A 147 50.71 37.68 -11.39
N ASP A 148 50.46 38.98 -11.52
CA ASP A 148 51.37 39.89 -12.22
C ASP A 148 52.67 40.17 -11.44
N ASN A 149 53.60 40.88 -12.09
CA ASN A 149 54.87 41.28 -11.49
C ASN A 149 54.70 42.21 -10.27
N TYR A 150 53.53 42.81 -10.10
CA TYR A 150 53.17 43.70 -8.98
C TYR A 150 52.34 42.97 -7.90
N GLY A 151 52.16 41.65 -8.02
CA GLY A 151 51.44 40.82 -7.06
C GLY A 151 49.90 40.86 -7.18
N ASN A 152 49.33 41.34 -8.28
CA ASN A 152 47.88 41.39 -8.49
C ASN A 152 47.36 40.18 -9.26
N TRP A 153 46.13 39.77 -8.97
CA TRP A 153 45.40 38.81 -9.78
C TRP A 153 45.10 39.39 -11.18
N ILE A 154 45.46 38.64 -12.21
CA ILE A 154 45.01 38.86 -13.59
C ILE A 154 44.36 37.57 -14.10
N ILE A 155 43.45 37.68 -15.07
CA ILE A 155 42.80 36.54 -15.70
C ILE A 155 43.21 36.46 -17.18
N ASN A 156 43.68 35.29 -17.59
CA ASN A 156 43.99 34.93 -18.98
C ASN A 156 42.81 34.11 -19.54
N VAL A 157 42.23 34.56 -20.65
CA VAL A 157 41.11 33.88 -21.32
C VAL A 157 41.28 33.97 -22.82
N ASP A 158 41.62 32.84 -23.48
CA ASP A 158 42.00 32.80 -24.91
C ASP A 158 43.16 33.76 -25.25
N ASN A 159 44.20 33.76 -24.41
CA ASN A 159 45.38 34.65 -24.50
C ASN A 159 45.08 36.15 -24.25
N ASP A 160 43.83 36.56 -24.05
CA ASP A 160 43.46 37.89 -23.57
C ASP A 160 43.70 37.98 -22.04
N LYS A 161 44.77 38.67 -21.64
CA LYS A 161 45.15 38.89 -20.24
C LYS A 161 44.55 40.20 -19.73
N ARG A 162 43.68 40.09 -18.73
CA ARG A 162 42.88 41.20 -18.19
C ARG A 162 43.09 41.35 -16.70
N ASP A 163 43.21 42.59 -16.24
CA ASP A 163 43.30 42.91 -14.81
C ASP A 163 42.02 42.46 -14.07
N VAL A 164 42.18 41.83 -12.91
CA VAL A 164 41.07 41.64 -11.98
C VAL A 164 40.99 42.87 -11.08
N TYR A 165 39.80 43.44 -10.97
CA TYR A 165 39.53 44.56 -10.08
C TYR A 165 38.78 44.10 -8.82
N ASN A 166 39.04 44.76 -7.70
CA ASN A 166 38.30 44.59 -6.46
C ASN A 166 37.00 45.45 -6.48
N PRO A 167 36.11 45.33 -5.48
CA PRO A 167 34.86 46.10 -5.42
C PRO A 167 35.07 47.63 -5.44
N GLU A 168 36.21 48.10 -4.94
CA GLU A 168 36.61 49.50 -4.89
C GLU A 168 37.20 50.03 -6.21
N GLY A 169 37.32 49.17 -7.24
CA GLY A 169 37.86 49.51 -8.55
C GLY A 169 39.40 49.62 -8.61
N LYS A 170 40.12 49.22 -7.56
CA LYS A 170 41.58 49.01 -7.58
C LYS A 170 41.90 47.62 -8.17
N LYS A 171 43.14 47.38 -8.60
CA LYS A 171 43.60 46.03 -8.94
C LYS A 171 43.49 45.11 -7.71
N TYR A 172 43.07 43.87 -7.93
CA TYR A 172 42.87 42.89 -6.86
C TYR A 172 44.22 42.28 -6.46
N ARG A 173 44.89 42.84 -5.44
CA ARG A 173 46.14 42.30 -4.87
C ARG A 173 45.95 40.85 -4.43
N ALA A 174 46.86 39.96 -4.80
CA ALA A 174 46.89 38.60 -4.28
C ALA A 174 47.44 38.61 -2.85
N ILE A 175 46.62 38.21 -1.89
CA ILE A 175 46.95 38.08 -0.46
C ILE A 175 46.62 36.69 0.10
N GLY A 176 46.29 35.76 -0.78
CA GLY A 176 45.81 34.42 -0.46
C GLY A 176 44.84 33.91 -1.52
N VAL A 177 44.27 32.73 -1.26
CA VAL A 177 43.26 32.07 -2.09
C VAL A 177 41.97 31.84 -1.30
N LYS A 178 40.91 31.57 -2.05
CA LYS A 178 39.59 31.15 -1.58
C LYS A 178 39.24 29.86 -2.33
N ALA A 179 38.87 28.79 -1.64
CA ALA A 179 38.44 27.57 -2.32
C ALA A 179 37.11 27.81 -3.05
N LEU A 180 37.01 27.32 -4.29
CA LEU A 180 35.78 27.40 -5.08
C LEU A 180 34.68 26.50 -4.52
N PHE A 181 35.07 25.33 -4.02
CA PHE A 181 34.16 24.34 -3.42
C PHE A 181 34.04 24.57 -1.91
N LYS A 182 32.80 24.64 -1.44
CA LYS A 182 32.43 24.90 -0.04
C LYS A 182 32.07 23.63 0.71
N GLU A 183 31.28 22.78 0.07
CA GLU A 183 30.71 21.57 0.65
C GLU A 183 30.47 20.55 -0.46
N ILE A 184 30.64 19.25 -0.15
CA ILE A 184 30.11 18.16 -0.95
C ILE A 184 29.26 17.30 -0.03
N SER A 185 27.95 17.33 -0.26
CA SER A 185 26.98 16.50 0.44
C SER A 185 26.53 15.33 -0.43
N PHE A 186 26.09 14.25 0.20
CA PHE A 186 25.56 13.07 -0.48
C PHE A 186 24.13 12.84 0.00
N ASP A 187 23.19 12.70 -0.93
CA ASP A 187 21.78 12.43 -0.59
C ASP A 187 21.53 10.94 -0.27
N THR A 188 20.29 10.60 0.07
CA THR A 188 19.89 9.20 0.34
C THR A 188 19.99 8.29 -0.88
N ASP A 189 19.94 8.86 -2.08
CA ASP A 189 20.20 8.22 -3.37
C ASP A 189 21.73 8.13 -3.68
N SER A 190 22.57 8.68 -2.79
CA SER A 190 24.02 8.87 -2.88
C SER A 190 24.53 9.73 -4.05
N ASN A 191 23.68 10.55 -4.67
CA ASN A 191 24.14 11.58 -5.62
C ASN A 191 25.01 12.61 -4.87
N ALA A 192 26.06 13.13 -5.49
CA ALA A 192 26.93 14.14 -4.88
C ALA A 192 26.48 15.54 -5.27
N THR A 193 26.06 16.35 -4.31
CA THR A 193 25.76 17.78 -4.53
C THR A 193 26.96 18.61 -4.10
N ILE A 194 27.63 19.21 -5.07
CA ILE A 194 28.74 20.14 -4.86
C ILE A 194 28.16 21.53 -4.66
N ILE A 195 28.47 22.17 -3.54
CA ILE A 195 28.10 23.55 -3.23
C ILE A 195 29.36 24.43 -3.37
N THR A 196 29.25 25.55 -4.07
CA THR A 196 30.37 26.49 -4.29
C THR A 196 30.32 27.72 -3.37
N ASN A 197 31.49 28.33 -3.13
CA ASN A 197 31.68 29.63 -2.48
C ASN A 197 31.37 30.83 -3.40
N GLU A 198 30.68 30.58 -4.52
CA GLU A 198 30.07 31.63 -5.35
C GLU A 198 29.05 32.45 -4.51
N VAL A 199 28.72 33.66 -4.95
CA VAL A 199 27.72 34.52 -4.29
C VAL A 199 26.67 34.99 -5.31
N PRO A 200 25.43 34.46 -5.28
CA PRO A 200 24.95 33.37 -4.42
C PRO A 200 25.64 32.04 -4.71
N SER A 201 25.72 31.17 -3.70
CA SER A 201 26.28 29.81 -3.81
C SER A 201 25.51 29.02 -4.86
N ARG A 202 26.22 28.15 -5.61
CA ARG A 202 25.62 27.30 -6.64
C ARG A 202 25.77 25.83 -6.29
N GLU A 203 24.81 25.05 -6.78
CA GLU A 203 24.68 23.62 -6.51
C GLU A 203 24.82 22.85 -7.83
N TYR A 204 25.72 21.88 -7.86
CA TYR A 204 25.98 21.01 -9.00
C TYR A 204 25.80 19.55 -8.55
N THR A 205 24.66 18.96 -8.86
CA THR A 205 24.34 17.57 -8.48
C THR A 205 24.84 16.57 -9.53
N LEU A 206 25.83 15.78 -9.16
CA LEU A 206 26.38 14.68 -9.93
C LEU A 206 25.66 13.37 -9.55
N PRO A 207 25.04 12.65 -10.51
CA PRO A 207 24.32 11.42 -10.19
C PRO A 207 25.30 10.27 -9.88
N LYS A 208 24.96 9.42 -8.92
CA LYS A 208 25.78 8.22 -8.64
C LYS A 208 25.44 7.06 -9.56
N TYR A 209 26.46 6.29 -9.94
CA TYR A 209 26.29 5.05 -10.68
C TYR A 209 25.55 4.05 -9.80
N ARG A 210 24.27 3.84 -10.11
CA ARG A 210 23.59 2.63 -9.69
C ARG A 210 24.05 1.52 -10.65
N PRO A 211 24.60 0.40 -10.15
CA PRO A 211 24.72 -0.79 -10.97
C PRO A 211 23.30 -1.20 -11.38
N PHE A 212 22.94 -0.91 -12.62
CA PHE A 212 21.60 -1.12 -13.17
C PHE A 212 21.40 -2.61 -13.41
N THR A 213 20.91 -3.30 -12.37
CA THR A 213 20.91 -4.76 -12.30
C THR A 213 19.50 -5.31 -12.15
N LEU A 214 19.30 -6.45 -12.81
CA LEU A 214 18.17 -7.35 -12.64
C LEU A 214 18.72 -8.78 -12.56
N VAL A 215 18.51 -9.41 -11.41
CA VAL A 215 18.76 -10.84 -11.17
C VAL A 215 17.39 -11.47 -10.93
N ILE A 216 17.04 -12.46 -11.76
CA ILE A 216 15.76 -13.17 -11.68
C ILE A 216 16.03 -14.53 -11.02
N SER A 217 15.22 -14.91 -10.04
CA SER A 217 15.40 -16.09 -9.17
C SER A 217 15.00 -17.42 -9.83
N THR A 218 15.26 -17.55 -11.12
CA THR A 218 15.10 -18.79 -11.93
C THR A 218 16.42 -19.11 -12.60
N SER A 219 16.75 -20.39 -12.79
CA SER A 219 17.89 -20.74 -13.64
C SER A 219 17.63 -20.23 -15.07
N ALA A 220 18.65 -19.62 -15.70
CA ALA A 220 18.51 -19.05 -17.04
C ALA A 220 18.38 -20.12 -18.15
N THR A 221 18.42 -21.40 -17.77
CA THR A 221 18.36 -22.58 -18.65
C THR A 221 17.06 -23.36 -18.54
N ASP A 222 16.31 -23.21 -17.45
CA ASP A 222 15.04 -23.92 -17.27
C ASP A 222 13.91 -23.23 -18.04
N THR A 223 13.21 -24.01 -18.87
CA THR A 223 11.96 -23.55 -19.48
C THR A 223 10.85 -23.61 -18.44
N LEU A 224 10.25 -22.46 -18.15
CA LEU A 224 9.15 -22.29 -17.21
C LEU A 224 7.91 -23.02 -17.77
N LYS A 225 7.71 -24.26 -17.31
CA LYS A 225 6.58 -25.13 -17.67
C LYS A 225 5.35 -24.79 -16.83
N MET A 226 4.22 -24.60 -17.50
CA MET A 226 2.98 -24.11 -16.89
C MET A 226 1.77 -24.83 -17.47
N ALA A 227 0.77 -25.16 -16.65
CA ALA A 227 -0.53 -25.62 -17.15
C ALA A 227 -1.31 -24.44 -17.76
N ALA A 228 -2.12 -24.69 -18.78
CA ALA A 228 -2.85 -23.65 -19.52
C ALA A 228 -3.67 -22.73 -18.60
N GLY A 229 -3.48 -21.42 -18.75
CA GLY A 229 -4.17 -20.37 -18.03
C GLY A 229 -3.60 -20.04 -16.65
N PHE A 230 -2.65 -20.82 -16.13
CA PHE A 230 -2.08 -20.59 -14.81
C PHE A 230 -1.09 -19.43 -14.80
N SER A 231 -0.99 -18.77 -13.64
CA SER A 231 0.07 -17.83 -13.29
C SER A 231 1.12 -18.50 -12.40
N ILE A 232 2.37 -18.05 -12.49
CA ILE A 232 3.44 -18.45 -11.56
C ILE A 232 4.24 -17.21 -11.09
N PRO A 233 4.52 -17.08 -9.78
CA PRO A 233 5.41 -16.05 -9.27
C PRO A 233 6.87 -16.40 -9.60
N VAL A 234 7.64 -15.39 -10.01
CA VAL A 234 9.09 -15.47 -10.24
C VAL A 234 9.75 -14.28 -9.56
N ASP A 235 10.43 -14.52 -8.45
CA ASP A 235 11.08 -13.48 -7.67
C ASP A 235 12.28 -12.86 -8.40
N PHE A 236 12.62 -11.63 -8.04
CA PHE A 236 13.80 -10.93 -8.55
C PHE A 236 14.41 -9.98 -7.53
N ILE A 237 15.70 -9.68 -7.74
CA ILE A 237 16.46 -8.65 -7.03
C ILE A 237 16.90 -7.61 -8.05
N CYS A 238 16.76 -6.33 -7.69
CA CYS A 238 16.99 -5.19 -8.58
C CYS A 238 17.78 -4.06 -7.93
N SER A 239 18.47 -3.27 -8.76
CA SER A 239 19.00 -1.97 -8.35
C SER A 239 18.87 -0.93 -9.46
N GLY A 240 18.45 0.28 -9.09
CA GLY A 240 18.29 1.41 -10.00
C GLY A 240 17.12 1.33 -10.99
N ILE A 241 16.24 0.35 -10.86
CA ILE A 241 15.04 0.19 -11.71
C ILE A 241 13.90 1.08 -11.18
N THR A 242 13.17 1.72 -12.09
CA THR A 242 11.95 2.52 -11.80
C THR A 242 10.67 1.87 -12.32
N SER A 243 10.74 1.11 -13.41
CA SER A 243 9.60 0.41 -14.02
C SER A 243 10.05 -0.80 -14.84
N PHE A 244 9.08 -1.64 -15.20
CA PHE A 244 9.25 -2.75 -16.14
C PHE A 244 8.25 -2.64 -17.29
N GLU A 245 8.72 -2.92 -18.50
CA GLU A 245 7.89 -3.25 -19.67
C GLU A 245 8.03 -4.75 -19.98
N PHE A 246 7.04 -5.35 -20.64
CA PHE A 246 7.08 -6.76 -21.03
C PHE A 246 6.76 -6.93 -22.52
N VAL A 247 7.45 -7.88 -23.16
CA VAL A 247 7.02 -8.46 -24.44
C VAL A 247 6.73 -9.93 -24.18
N THR A 248 5.48 -10.36 -24.40
CA THR A 248 5.02 -11.72 -24.11
C THR A 248 4.73 -12.49 -25.42
N PRO A 249 4.82 -13.83 -25.43
CA PRO A 249 4.30 -14.62 -26.54
C PRO A 249 2.77 -14.49 -26.64
N LYS A 250 2.17 -14.84 -27.78
CA LYS A 250 0.75 -14.60 -28.05
C LYS A 250 -0.15 -15.27 -27.00
N ALA A 251 -1.06 -14.45 -26.44
CA ALA A 251 -1.97 -14.77 -25.33
C ALA A 251 -1.32 -15.05 -23.95
N TRP A 252 0.00 -14.91 -23.81
CA TRP A 252 0.64 -14.82 -22.48
C TRP A 252 0.54 -13.39 -21.94
N SER A 253 0.52 -13.25 -20.62
CA SER A 253 0.63 -11.94 -19.95
C SER A 253 1.66 -11.96 -18.82
N ALA A 254 2.15 -10.78 -18.43
CA ALA A 254 3.10 -10.62 -17.34
C ALA A 254 2.81 -9.32 -16.58
N THR A 255 2.86 -9.37 -15.26
CA THR A 255 2.80 -8.20 -14.36
C THR A 255 3.91 -8.31 -13.30
N TYR A 256 4.04 -7.33 -12.42
CA TYR A 256 5.01 -7.36 -11.31
C TYR A 256 4.48 -6.66 -10.06
N ASN A 257 4.94 -7.14 -8.91
CA ASN A 257 4.94 -6.41 -7.65
C ASN A 257 6.39 -6.04 -7.31
N LEU A 258 6.58 -4.88 -6.67
CA LEU A 258 7.89 -4.34 -6.28
C LEU A 258 7.88 -3.98 -4.80
N SER A 259 8.97 -4.23 -4.08
CA SER A 259 9.13 -3.83 -2.68
C SER A 259 9.07 -2.31 -2.51
N GLU A 260 8.66 -1.83 -1.34
CA GLU A 260 8.62 -0.38 -1.03
C GLU A 260 9.99 0.28 -1.20
N ASP A 261 11.06 -0.44 -0.84
CA ASP A 261 12.46 0.00 -0.97
C ASP A 261 13.05 -0.18 -2.39
N LYS A 262 12.28 -0.79 -3.30
CA LYS A 262 12.58 -1.00 -4.72
C LYS A 262 13.86 -1.82 -5.00
N LYS A 263 14.23 -2.71 -4.08
CA LYS A 263 15.39 -3.63 -4.23
C LYS A 263 15.01 -5.08 -4.58
N SER A 264 13.74 -5.46 -4.44
CA SER A 264 13.25 -6.78 -4.82
C SER A 264 11.80 -6.74 -5.30
N GLY A 265 11.31 -7.85 -5.82
CA GLY A 265 9.92 -8.00 -6.21
C GLY A 265 9.63 -9.38 -6.77
N THR A 266 8.42 -9.53 -7.29
CA THR A 266 7.92 -10.78 -7.88
C THR A 266 7.25 -10.47 -9.21
N LEU A 267 7.74 -11.07 -10.30
CA LEU A 267 7.05 -11.11 -11.58
C LEU A 267 5.92 -12.14 -11.49
N ILE A 268 4.77 -11.85 -12.09
CA ILE A 268 3.65 -12.78 -12.20
C ILE A 268 3.45 -13.04 -13.69
N ILE A 269 3.98 -14.16 -14.17
CA ILE A 269 3.83 -14.60 -15.57
C ILE A 269 2.58 -15.48 -15.65
N THR A 270 1.73 -15.27 -16.66
CA THR A 270 0.50 -16.04 -16.88
C THR A 270 0.46 -16.60 -18.30
N SER A 271 0.12 -17.89 -18.40
CA SER A 271 0.04 -18.65 -19.64
C SER A 271 -1.33 -18.52 -20.34
N PRO A 272 -1.43 -18.79 -21.65
CA PRO A 272 -2.71 -18.79 -22.38
C PRO A 272 -3.66 -19.85 -21.82
N SER A 273 -4.96 -19.54 -21.80
CA SER A 273 -5.99 -20.45 -21.30
C SER A 273 -6.25 -21.66 -22.23
N GLY A 274 -5.72 -21.63 -23.46
CA GLY A 274 -5.94 -22.66 -24.48
C GLY A 274 -7.32 -22.57 -25.15
N MET A 275 -8.04 -21.46 -24.91
CA MET A 275 -9.35 -21.14 -25.49
C MET A 275 -9.29 -19.97 -26.47
N GLU A 276 -8.15 -19.29 -26.55
CA GLU A 276 -7.91 -18.23 -27.50
C GLU A 276 -7.85 -18.80 -28.92
N ALA A 277 -8.47 -18.11 -29.89
CA ALA A 277 -8.49 -18.56 -31.29
C ALA A 277 -7.07 -18.76 -31.88
N GLU A 278 -6.09 -18.03 -31.36
CA GLU A 278 -4.67 -18.19 -31.65
C GLU A 278 -3.84 -17.85 -30.39
N TYR A 279 -3.00 -18.78 -29.92
CA TYR A 279 -2.03 -18.59 -28.84
C TYR A 279 -0.71 -19.29 -29.18
N GLU A 280 0.37 -18.95 -28.47
CA GLU A 280 1.66 -19.62 -28.61
C GLU A 280 1.91 -20.59 -27.44
N GLU A 281 2.01 -21.90 -27.74
CA GLU A 281 2.31 -22.94 -26.72
C GLU A 281 3.65 -22.67 -26.00
N LYS A 282 4.62 -22.05 -26.68
CA LYS A 282 5.96 -21.80 -26.16
C LYS A 282 6.55 -20.49 -26.71
N GLY A 283 7.45 -19.89 -25.96
CA GLY A 283 8.16 -18.69 -26.39
C GLY A 283 9.12 -18.19 -25.32
N SER A 284 9.31 -16.88 -25.25
CA SER A 284 9.99 -16.24 -24.12
C SER A 284 9.27 -14.97 -23.69
N VAL A 285 9.06 -14.80 -22.39
CA VAL A 285 8.70 -13.50 -21.83
C VAL A 285 9.95 -12.64 -21.73
N GLU A 286 9.98 -11.51 -22.43
CA GLU A 286 11.04 -10.53 -22.33
C GLU A 286 10.68 -9.50 -21.25
N VAL A 287 11.49 -9.45 -20.21
CA VAL A 287 11.40 -8.52 -19.10
C VAL A 287 12.34 -7.36 -19.40
N ILE A 288 11.79 -6.17 -19.66
CA ILE A 288 12.55 -4.96 -19.98
C ILE A 288 12.52 -4.05 -18.75
N ALA A 289 13.59 -4.10 -17.95
CA ALA A 289 13.81 -3.15 -16.87
C ALA A 289 14.17 -1.77 -17.41
N ILE A 290 13.68 -0.71 -16.77
CA ILE A 290 13.93 0.69 -17.16
C ILE A 290 14.33 1.52 -15.92
N ASN A 291 15.39 2.31 -16.04
CA ASN A 291 15.86 3.23 -14.98
C ASN A 291 15.30 4.66 -15.13
N LYS A 292 15.58 5.54 -14.14
CA LYS A 292 15.09 6.94 -14.11
C LYS A 292 15.57 7.83 -15.28
N TYR A 293 16.45 7.32 -16.15
CA TYR A 293 16.98 7.98 -17.35
C TYR A 293 16.54 7.27 -18.65
N GLY A 294 15.59 6.34 -18.59
CA GLY A 294 15.10 5.59 -19.76
C GLY A 294 16.05 4.53 -20.32
N LYS A 295 17.21 4.28 -19.69
CA LYS A 295 18.13 3.20 -20.10
C LYS A 295 17.47 1.84 -19.81
N ARG A 296 17.61 0.89 -20.73
CA ARG A 296 16.87 -0.39 -20.76
C ARG A 296 17.80 -1.59 -20.54
N LEU A 297 17.34 -2.60 -19.79
CA LEU A 297 18.02 -3.90 -19.61
C LEU A 297 17.00 -5.02 -19.81
N THR A 298 17.28 -5.91 -20.78
CA THR A 298 16.40 -7.04 -21.09
C THR A 298 16.88 -8.33 -20.43
N ARG A 299 15.94 -9.13 -19.94
CA ARG A 299 16.10 -10.56 -19.63
C ARG A 299 15.01 -11.34 -20.36
N LYS A 300 15.30 -12.56 -20.78
CA LYS A 300 14.31 -13.46 -21.38
C LYS A 300 14.11 -14.67 -20.47
N ILE A 301 12.85 -14.97 -20.15
CA ILE A 301 12.46 -16.18 -19.43
C ILE A 301 11.83 -17.11 -20.48
N PRO A 302 12.43 -18.28 -20.81
CA PRO A 302 11.81 -19.24 -21.72
C PRO A 302 10.56 -19.84 -21.06
N VAL A 303 9.44 -19.90 -21.78
CA VAL A 303 8.16 -20.36 -21.24
C VAL A 303 7.53 -21.44 -22.13
N LYS A 304 6.82 -22.39 -21.50
CA LYS A 304 6.00 -23.39 -22.20
C LYS A 304 4.70 -23.69 -21.44
N CYS A 305 3.58 -23.56 -22.15
CA CYS A 305 2.28 -24.10 -21.78
C CYS A 305 2.26 -25.61 -22.08
N GLU A 306 1.95 -26.46 -21.10
CA GLU A 306 1.92 -27.92 -21.27
C GLU A 306 0.49 -28.40 -21.52
N MET A 307 0.06 -28.31 -22.79
CA MET A 307 -1.18 -28.90 -23.27
C MET A 307 -1.09 -30.43 -23.26
N GLY A 308 -1.88 -31.12 -22.43
CA GLY A 308 -2.08 -32.58 -22.52
C GLY A 308 -2.08 -33.37 -21.21
N LEU A 309 -1.61 -32.83 -20.09
CA LEU A 309 -1.85 -33.43 -18.76
C LEU A 309 -3.16 -32.87 -18.20
N ILE A 310 -4.25 -33.56 -18.52
CA ILE A 310 -5.63 -33.11 -18.26
C ILE A 310 -6.00 -33.35 -16.78
N ASN A 311 -5.42 -32.57 -15.86
CA ASN A 311 -5.92 -32.47 -14.48
C ASN A 311 -6.94 -31.33 -14.33
N TYR A 312 -7.56 -30.84 -15.42
CA TYR A 312 -8.55 -29.77 -15.35
C TYR A 312 -9.99 -30.25 -15.27
N ALA A 313 -10.81 -29.49 -14.54
CA ALA A 313 -12.26 -29.53 -14.57
C ALA A 313 -12.80 -28.26 -15.24
N SER A 314 -13.81 -28.41 -16.10
CA SER A 314 -14.58 -27.30 -16.68
C SER A 314 -15.97 -27.30 -16.06
N VAL A 315 -16.30 -26.26 -15.30
CA VAL A 315 -17.53 -26.18 -14.52
C VAL A 315 -18.52 -25.21 -15.14
N THR A 316 -19.67 -25.71 -15.58
CA THR A 316 -20.85 -24.91 -15.90
C THR A 316 -21.68 -24.76 -14.63
N PHE A 317 -22.13 -23.53 -14.33
CA PHE A 317 -22.99 -23.28 -13.18
C PHE A 317 -24.47 -23.19 -13.57
N THR A 318 -25.28 -24.05 -12.97
CA THR A 318 -26.74 -24.10 -13.19
C THR A 318 -27.51 -23.59 -11.96
N GLY A 319 -28.77 -23.18 -12.15
CA GLY A 319 -29.63 -22.69 -11.05
C GLY A 319 -29.35 -21.26 -10.55
N LYS A 320 -28.32 -20.56 -11.08
CA LYS A 320 -28.11 -19.13 -10.79
C LYS A 320 -29.33 -18.29 -11.23
N PRO A 321 -29.58 -17.12 -10.62
CA PRO A 321 -30.52 -16.12 -11.16
C PRO A 321 -30.01 -15.54 -12.47
N ASP A 322 -30.91 -15.13 -13.36
CA ASP A 322 -30.55 -14.53 -14.65
C ASP A 322 -29.90 -13.14 -14.50
N ASP A 323 -30.29 -12.39 -13.47
CA ASP A 323 -29.81 -11.04 -13.15
C ASP A 323 -28.43 -10.98 -12.48
N ILE A 324 -27.88 -12.11 -12.02
CA ILE A 324 -26.52 -12.18 -11.45
C ILE A 324 -25.53 -12.63 -12.52
N GLU A 325 -24.59 -11.75 -12.90
CA GLU A 325 -23.38 -12.16 -13.62
C GLU A 325 -22.28 -12.58 -12.63
N LEU A 326 -21.77 -13.79 -12.81
CA LEU A 326 -20.57 -14.30 -12.15
C LEU A 326 -19.36 -13.88 -13.01
N LEU A 327 -18.42 -13.12 -12.45
CA LEU A 327 -17.25 -12.58 -13.17
C LEU A 327 -16.00 -13.45 -13.00
N ALA A 328 -15.76 -13.95 -11.80
CA ALA A 328 -14.65 -14.83 -11.45
C ALA A 328 -15.08 -15.83 -10.35
N ALA A 329 -14.32 -16.90 -10.17
CA ALA A 329 -14.54 -17.85 -9.07
C ALA A 329 -13.24 -18.46 -8.55
N THR A 330 -13.11 -18.60 -7.24
CA THR A 330 -12.00 -19.27 -6.56
C THR A 330 -12.53 -20.50 -5.84
N PHE A 331 -12.07 -21.67 -6.25
CA PHE A 331 -12.45 -22.96 -5.68
C PHE A 331 -11.47 -23.32 -4.57
N THR A 332 -11.91 -24.02 -3.53
CA THR A 332 -10.99 -24.50 -2.47
C THR A 332 -11.27 -25.93 -2.08
N PHE A 333 -10.18 -26.68 -2.01
CA PHE A 333 -10.18 -28.12 -1.78
C PHE A 333 -9.53 -28.47 -0.44
N THR A 334 -9.92 -29.62 0.13
CA THR A 334 -9.23 -30.26 1.26
C THR A 334 -8.75 -31.65 0.86
N ASP A 335 -7.71 -32.12 1.54
CA ASP A 335 -7.15 -33.47 1.47
C ASP A 335 -8.09 -34.52 2.10
N ASP A 336 -8.72 -34.23 3.24
CA ASP A 336 -9.75 -35.09 3.84
C ASP A 336 -10.98 -34.34 4.43
N ASN A 337 -11.86 -35.08 5.12
CA ASN A 337 -13.11 -34.60 5.71
C ASN A 337 -12.93 -33.78 7.01
N SER A 338 -11.81 -33.97 7.71
CA SER A 338 -11.46 -33.44 9.03
C SER A 338 -10.35 -32.38 9.03
N SER A 339 -9.59 -32.31 7.95
CA SER A 339 -8.39 -31.47 7.82
C SER A 339 -8.69 -29.97 7.72
N VAL A 340 -7.75 -29.18 8.25
CA VAL A 340 -7.67 -27.71 8.13
C VAL A 340 -6.80 -27.25 6.94
N SER A 341 -6.19 -28.19 6.21
CA SER A 341 -5.37 -27.91 5.03
C SER A 341 -6.25 -27.53 3.84
N GLU A 342 -6.40 -26.24 3.58
CA GLU A 342 -7.15 -25.72 2.44
C GLU A 342 -6.22 -25.32 1.28
N LYS A 343 -6.56 -25.72 0.04
CA LYS A 343 -5.83 -25.33 -1.17
C LYS A 343 -6.74 -24.57 -2.13
N ASN A 344 -6.52 -23.26 -2.24
CA ASN A 344 -7.25 -22.34 -3.12
C ASN A 344 -6.76 -22.47 -4.58
N VAL A 345 -7.70 -22.50 -5.52
CA VAL A 345 -7.46 -22.49 -6.97
C VAL A 345 -8.39 -21.47 -7.61
N SER A 346 -7.84 -20.34 -8.06
CA SER A 346 -8.56 -19.40 -8.91
C SER A 346 -8.88 -20.05 -10.26
N SER A 347 -10.12 -19.89 -10.73
CA SER A 347 -10.59 -20.41 -12.01
C SER A 347 -10.70 -19.31 -13.06
N ILE A 348 -10.69 -19.73 -14.33
CA ILE A 348 -10.76 -18.86 -15.49
C ILE A 348 -12.16 -18.97 -16.10
N LYS A 349 -12.88 -17.85 -16.16
CA LYS A 349 -14.18 -17.77 -16.83
C LYS A 349 -14.00 -17.67 -18.34
N ALA A 350 -14.72 -18.50 -19.10
CA ALA A 350 -14.88 -18.36 -20.55
C ALA A 350 -16.34 -18.61 -20.93
N GLY A 351 -17.03 -17.56 -21.38
CA GLY A 351 -18.49 -17.60 -21.55
C GLY A 351 -19.19 -17.91 -20.23
N ASN A 352 -19.84 -19.07 -20.15
CA ASN A 352 -20.53 -19.57 -18.95
C ASN A 352 -19.74 -20.68 -18.20
N GLU A 353 -18.59 -21.12 -18.73
CA GLU A 353 -17.73 -22.12 -18.08
C GLU A 353 -16.68 -21.47 -17.18
N PHE A 354 -16.35 -22.12 -16.08
CA PHE A 354 -15.21 -21.80 -15.20
C PHE A 354 -14.24 -22.98 -15.20
N ARG A 355 -13.01 -22.75 -15.66
CA ARG A 355 -12.00 -23.82 -15.79
C ARG A 355 -10.92 -23.70 -14.72
N LEU A 356 -10.56 -24.83 -14.12
CA LEU A 356 -9.59 -24.93 -13.04
C LEU A 356 -8.82 -26.26 -13.09
N MET A 357 -7.60 -26.27 -12.55
CA MET A 357 -6.83 -27.49 -12.32
C MET A 357 -7.18 -28.05 -10.94
N LEU A 358 -7.47 -29.36 -10.87
CA LEU A 358 -7.68 -30.05 -9.61
C LEU A 358 -6.34 -30.14 -8.87
N PRO A 359 -6.30 -29.75 -7.58
CA PRO A 359 -5.06 -29.82 -6.81
C PRO A 359 -4.71 -31.26 -6.43
N ASP A 360 -3.59 -31.77 -6.95
CA ASP A 360 -3.03 -33.07 -6.56
C ASP A 360 -2.96 -33.23 -5.03
N GLY A 361 -3.54 -34.32 -4.53
CA GLY A 361 -3.66 -34.65 -3.10
C GLY A 361 -4.91 -34.12 -2.39
N PHE A 362 -5.72 -33.27 -3.03
CA PHE A 362 -6.85 -32.56 -2.41
C PHE A 362 -8.17 -32.85 -3.18
N PRO A 363 -8.80 -34.02 -2.98
CA PRO A 363 -9.90 -34.50 -3.83
C PRO A 363 -11.27 -33.86 -3.52
N ILE A 364 -11.47 -33.32 -2.31
CA ILE A 364 -12.78 -32.83 -1.85
C ILE A 364 -12.89 -31.33 -2.14
N LEU A 365 -13.84 -30.93 -2.99
CA LEU A 365 -14.17 -29.54 -3.22
C LEU A 365 -15.12 -29.04 -2.13
N ARG A 366 -14.62 -28.20 -1.23
CA ARG A 366 -15.42 -27.64 -0.13
C ARG A 366 -16.26 -26.45 -0.54
N LYS A 367 -15.69 -25.55 -1.35
CA LYS A 367 -16.20 -24.18 -1.49
C LYS A 367 -15.79 -23.50 -2.80
N ILE A 368 -16.56 -22.48 -3.18
CA ILE A 368 -16.38 -21.66 -4.38
C ILE A 368 -16.75 -20.21 -4.05
N THR A 369 -15.76 -19.33 -3.96
CA THR A 369 -15.93 -17.88 -3.78
C THR A 369 -16.06 -17.21 -5.15
N PHE A 370 -17.24 -16.68 -5.46
CA PHE A 370 -17.54 -15.97 -6.69
C PHE A 370 -17.37 -14.46 -6.53
N THR A 371 -16.95 -13.80 -7.61
CA THR A 371 -17.04 -12.34 -7.78
C THR A 371 -18.21 -12.01 -8.71
N THR A 372 -18.97 -10.96 -8.43
CA THR A 372 -20.17 -10.57 -9.20
C THR A 372 -20.13 -9.13 -9.70
N SER A 373 -20.98 -8.83 -10.69
CA SER A 373 -21.22 -7.47 -11.18
C SER A 373 -22.09 -6.67 -10.19
N GLY A 374 -21.47 -5.85 -9.34
CA GLY A 374 -22.17 -5.02 -8.35
C GLY A 374 -21.52 -3.67 -8.09
N VAL A 375 -22.21 -2.80 -7.34
CA VAL A 375 -21.78 -1.43 -6.99
C VAL A 375 -21.63 -1.24 -5.47
N ALA A 376 -21.52 -2.34 -4.72
CA ALA A 376 -21.30 -2.35 -3.28
C ALA A 376 -19.83 -2.66 -2.95
N SER A 377 -19.41 -2.46 -1.69
CA SER A 377 -18.03 -2.71 -1.25
C SER A 377 -17.61 -4.19 -1.37
N ASP A 378 -18.57 -5.10 -1.26
CA ASP A 378 -18.34 -6.54 -1.18
C ASP A 378 -18.97 -7.26 -2.38
N ASN A 379 -18.38 -7.09 -3.57
CA ASN A 379 -18.79 -7.75 -4.82
C ASN A 379 -18.42 -9.25 -4.86
N THR A 380 -18.48 -9.97 -3.74
CA THR A 380 -18.19 -11.41 -3.67
C THR A 380 -19.18 -12.17 -2.80
N PHE A 381 -19.48 -13.41 -3.16
CA PHE A 381 -20.22 -14.36 -2.32
C PHE A 381 -19.54 -15.72 -2.37
N THR A 382 -19.59 -16.48 -1.27
CA THR A 382 -19.07 -17.85 -1.27
C THR A 382 -20.21 -18.86 -1.20
N TYR A 383 -20.23 -19.78 -2.17
CA TYR A 383 -21.03 -21.00 -2.15
C TYR A 383 -20.18 -22.14 -1.60
N TYR A 384 -20.80 -23.14 -0.97
CA TYR A 384 -20.06 -24.26 -0.39
C TYR A 384 -20.88 -25.55 -0.41
N LEU A 385 -20.17 -26.62 -0.73
CA LEU A 385 -20.73 -27.89 -1.16
C LEU A 385 -20.79 -28.87 0.03
N PRO A 386 -21.47 -30.03 -0.12
CA PRO A 386 -21.38 -31.10 0.87
C PRO A 386 -19.93 -31.57 1.08
N PRO A 387 -19.56 -32.07 2.27
CA PRO A 387 -18.21 -32.58 2.55
C PRO A 387 -17.80 -33.77 1.66
N THR A 388 -18.76 -34.41 0.98
CA THR A 388 -18.55 -35.53 0.05
C THR A 388 -18.46 -35.11 -1.42
N TYR A 389 -18.45 -33.80 -1.74
CA TYR A 389 -18.44 -33.34 -3.13
C TYR A 389 -17.02 -33.37 -3.73
N ASN A 390 -16.77 -34.36 -4.59
CA ASN A 390 -15.51 -34.48 -5.32
C ASN A 390 -15.70 -33.91 -6.73
N LEU A 391 -14.84 -32.96 -7.14
CA LEU A 391 -14.80 -32.50 -8.53
C LEU A 391 -13.82 -33.39 -9.31
N THR A 392 -14.25 -33.93 -10.45
CA THR A 392 -13.40 -34.79 -11.31
C THR A 392 -13.01 -34.10 -12.61
N ILE A 393 -11.96 -34.62 -13.24
CA ILE A 393 -11.46 -34.19 -14.54
C ILE A 393 -12.59 -34.18 -15.60
N GLY A 394 -12.57 -33.19 -16.49
CA GLY A 394 -13.54 -33.03 -17.58
C GLY A 394 -14.65 -32.02 -17.30
N ASN A 395 -15.73 -32.08 -18.09
CA ASN A 395 -16.84 -31.12 -18.00
C ASN A 395 -17.84 -31.55 -16.91
N GLN A 396 -18.31 -30.58 -16.12
CA GLN A 396 -19.11 -30.75 -14.90
C GLN A 396 -20.24 -29.72 -14.87
N ASP A 397 -21.47 -30.14 -14.55
CA ASP A 397 -22.57 -29.22 -14.24
C ASP A 397 -22.74 -29.12 -12.71
N VAL A 398 -22.44 -27.96 -12.14
CA VAL A 398 -22.59 -27.70 -10.69
C VAL A 398 -23.81 -26.81 -10.48
N SER A 399 -24.83 -27.34 -9.80
CA SER A 399 -26.01 -26.54 -9.44
C SER A 399 -25.72 -25.68 -8.21
N ILE A 400 -25.86 -24.36 -8.38
CA ILE A 400 -25.64 -23.33 -7.36
C ILE A 400 -26.90 -22.48 -7.15
N THR A 401 -28.07 -23.12 -7.16
CA THR A 401 -29.35 -22.46 -6.83
C THR A 401 -29.20 -21.66 -5.54
N PRO A 402 -29.37 -20.33 -5.57
CA PRO A 402 -29.19 -19.52 -4.37
C PRO A 402 -30.39 -19.67 -3.43
N PRO A 403 -30.23 -19.34 -2.14
CA PRO A 403 -31.36 -18.93 -1.32
C PRO A 403 -32.07 -17.74 -2.00
N GLN A 404 -33.41 -17.73 -2.05
CA GLN A 404 -34.13 -16.58 -2.61
C GLN A 404 -33.98 -15.35 -1.71
N LEU A 405 -33.14 -14.40 -2.14
CA LEU A 405 -32.82 -13.18 -1.39
C LEU A 405 -33.80 -12.05 -1.69
N LEU A 406 -35.01 -12.14 -1.13
CA LEU A 406 -35.98 -11.04 -1.10
C LEU A 406 -36.10 -10.48 0.32
N SER A 407 -35.51 -9.31 0.58
CA SER A 407 -35.79 -8.39 1.71
C SER A 407 -35.73 -8.89 3.18
N TYR A 408 -35.56 -10.19 3.48
CA TYR A 408 -35.85 -10.75 4.81
C TYR A 408 -34.72 -10.72 5.86
N TRP A 409 -33.56 -10.14 5.58
CA TRP A 409 -32.43 -10.07 6.53
C TRP A 409 -32.58 -8.95 7.58
N GLN A 410 -33.67 -9.04 8.35
CA GLN A 410 -33.88 -8.30 9.58
C GLN A 410 -34.12 -9.30 10.73
N GLY A 411 -33.07 -9.65 11.47
CA GLY A 411 -33.18 -9.87 12.92
C GLY A 411 -32.22 -10.87 13.57
N GLY A 412 -31.46 -10.37 14.57
CA GLY A 412 -30.85 -11.18 15.63
C GLY A 412 -29.47 -11.80 15.34
N LEU A 413 -28.48 -11.48 16.18
CA LEU A 413 -27.16 -12.12 16.18
C LEU A 413 -26.58 -12.12 17.60
N ILE A 414 -26.09 -13.28 18.07
CA ILE A 414 -24.79 -13.38 18.73
C ILE A 414 -24.13 -14.70 18.29
N LEU A 415 -22.81 -14.71 18.17
CA LEU A 415 -22.00 -15.89 17.87
C LEU A 415 -21.25 -16.32 19.13
N LYS A 416 -21.15 -17.63 19.40
CA LYS A 416 -20.16 -18.16 20.36
C LYS A 416 -19.00 -18.78 19.57
N ILE A 417 -17.95 -17.99 19.35
CA ILE A 417 -16.71 -18.49 18.74
C ILE A 417 -15.99 -19.38 19.75
N ASN A 418 -15.50 -20.53 19.31
CA ASN A 418 -14.70 -21.43 20.14
C ASN A 418 -13.23 -20.99 20.08
N GLU A 419 -12.69 -20.48 21.19
CA GLU A 419 -11.37 -19.82 21.26
C GLU A 419 -10.16 -20.76 21.06
N ALA A 420 -10.39 -22.06 20.82
CA ALA A 420 -9.37 -23.09 20.72
C ALA A 420 -8.71 -23.25 19.33
N GLN A 421 -9.01 -22.40 18.34
CA GLN A 421 -8.43 -22.45 16.98
C GLN A 421 -8.11 -21.04 16.42
N PRO A 422 -7.00 -20.85 15.68
CA PRO A 422 -6.65 -19.57 15.08
C PRO A 422 -7.53 -19.22 13.87
N LEU A 423 -7.98 -17.97 13.81
CA LEU A 423 -9.02 -17.49 12.87
C LEU A 423 -8.46 -17.06 11.49
N THR A 424 -7.92 -18.00 10.72
CA THR A 424 -7.42 -17.74 9.35
C THR A 424 -7.79 -18.85 8.37
N GLY A 425 -8.54 -18.50 7.29
CA GLY A 425 -8.71 -19.34 6.09
C GLY A 425 -10.15 -19.82 5.81
N ILE A 426 -10.89 -20.24 6.84
CA ILE A 426 -12.26 -20.76 6.66
C ILE A 426 -13.15 -19.64 6.10
N SER A 427 -13.82 -19.89 4.97
CA SER A 427 -14.75 -18.91 4.37
C SER A 427 -16.21 -19.33 4.47
N ARG A 428 -16.52 -20.62 4.67
CA ARG A 428 -17.82 -20.98 5.23
C ARG A 428 -17.77 -20.47 6.66
N TYR A 429 -18.56 -19.45 6.96
CA TYR A 429 -19.02 -19.30 8.32
C TYR A 429 -19.77 -20.59 8.66
N ASN A 430 -19.07 -21.53 9.28
CA ASN A 430 -19.68 -22.49 10.17
C ASN A 430 -20.29 -21.64 11.28
N ILE A 431 -21.54 -21.19 11.06
CA ILE A 431 -22.41 -20.65 12.10
C ILE A 431 -22.90 -21.86 12.91
N THR A 432 -21.96 -22.63 13.44
CA THR A 432 -22.20 -23.76 14.34
C THR A 432 -22.48 -23.17 15.71
N GLY A 433 -23.76 -23.03 16.03
CA GLY A 433 -24.23 -22.41 17.26
C GLY A 433 -25.64 -21.89 17.12
N THR A 434 -26.29 -21.62 18.25
CA THR A 434 -27.67 -21.18 18.25
C THR A 434 -27.80 -19.68 18.04
N ILE A 435 -28.42 -19.28 16.93
CA ILE A 435 -28.84 -17.90 16.68
C ILE A 435 -30.20 -17.64 17.34
N MET A 436 -30.42 -16.41 17.77
CA MET A 436 -31.62 -15.99 18.47
C MET A 436 -32.56 -15.16 17.60
N GLY A 437 -33.80 -15.59 17.52
CA GLY A 437 -34.90 -14.78 17.02
C GLY A 437 -35.42 -13.92 18.16
N LEU A 438 -34.94 -12.67 18.25
CA LEU A 438 -35.40 -11.70 19.24
C LEU A 438 -36.80 -11.13 18.92
N THR A 439 -37.73 -12.03 18.59
CA THR A 439 -39.14 -11.84 18.85
C THR A 439 -39.38 -12.29 20.30
N ILE A 440 -39.67 -11.34 21.19
CA ILE A 440 -40.12 -11.67 22.54
C ILE A 440 -41.60 -12.08 22.43
N GLY A 441 -41.85 -13.37 22.58
CA GLY A 441 -43.19 -13.96 22.48
C GLY A 441 -44.05 -13.68 23.71
N PRO A 442 -45.35 -13.99 23.65
CA PRO A 442 -46.29 -13.74 24.75
C PRO A 442 -45.92 -14.53 26.02
N LYS A 443 -46.45 -14.10 27.17
CA LYS A 443 -46.41 -14.90 28.41
C LYS A 443 -47.28 -16.13 28.26
N LEU A 444 -46.68 -17.32 28.23
CA LEU A 444 -47.36 -18.59 28.05
C LEU A 444 -47.00 -19.58 29.17
N PRO A 445 -47.87 -20.56 29.49
CA PRO A 445 -47.46 -21.72 30.26
C PRO A 445 -46.41 -22.54 29.51
N TRP A 446 -45.53 -23.19 30.25
CA TRP A 446 -44.64 -24.23 29.71
C TRP A 446 -45.47 -25.44 29.27
N TYR A 447 -46.45 -25.83 30.08
CA TYR A 447 -47.39 -26.91 29.81
C TYR A 447 -48.72 -26.67 30.56
N PRO A 448 -49.89 -26.91 29.95
CA PRO A 448 -51.16 -26.34 30.44
C PRO A 448 -51.73 -27.13 31.62
N ASN A 449 -51.49 -28.44 31.68
CA ASN A 449 -51.88 -29.32 32.77
C ASN A 449 -50.62 -29.86 33.47
N GLY A 450 -50.07 -29.10 34.42
CA GLY A 450 -48.76 -29.34 35.06
C GLY A 450 -48.66 -30.54 36.00
N ASN A 451 -49.01 -31.74 35.51
CA ASN A 451 -48.80 -33.03 36.17
C ASN A 451 -48.18 -34.08 35.24
N VAL A 452 -47.72 -33.68 34.05
CA VAL A 452 -47.11 -34.57 33.04
C VAL A 452 -45.60 -34.38 33.01
N ASP A 453 -44.88 -35.51 33.08
CA ASP A 453 -43.43 -35.55 32.95
C ASP A 453 -43.07 -35.78 31.48
N ILE A 454 -42.20 -34.92 30.92
CA ILE A 454 -41.75 -35.03 29.53
C ILE A 454 -40.30 -35.46 29.57
N THR A 455 -40.07 -36.77 29.73
CA THR A 455 -38.74 -37.34 29.95
C THR A 455 -37.79 -37.12 28.77
N GLY A 456 -38.32 -37.00 27.55
CA GLY A 456 -37.55 -36.65 26.35
C GLY A 456 -37.25 -35.15 26.17
N ALA A 457 -37.64 -34.29 27.13
CA ALA A 457 -37.37 -32.85 27.10
C ALA A 457 -36.49 -32.41 28.29
N ASN A 458 -35.56 -33.26 28.72
CA ASN A 458 -34.72 -33.07 29.91
C ASN A 458 -33.31 -32.56 29.61
N SER A 459 -32.98 -32.24 28.35
CA SER A 459 -31.65 -31.72 27.99
C SER A 459 -31.47 -30.28 28.49
N ASP A 460 -30.31 -29.96 29.05
CA ASP A 460 -29.93 -28.58 29.39
C ASP A 460 -29.33 -27.82 28.20
N SER A 461 -28.89 -28.51 27.15
CA SER A 461 -28.13 -27.94 26.02
C SER A 461 -28.76 -28.13 24.64
N ASP A 462 -29.86 -28.89 24.50
CA ASP A 462 -30.52 -29.16 23.22
C ASP A 462 -32.00 -28.72 23.26
N GLY A 463 -32.23 -27.44 22.97
CA GLY A 463 -33.58 -26.87 22.91
C GLY A 463 -34.42 -27.40 21.74
N GLY A 464 -33.76 -27.85 20.66
CA GLY A 464 -34.40 -28.41 19.48
C GLY A 464 -35.07 -29.75 19.78
N ALA A 465 -34.31 -30.72 20.31
CA ALA A 465 -34.82 -32.03 20.71
C ALA A 465 -35.86 -31.91 21.83
N ASN A 466 -35.61 -31.06 22.84
CA ASN A 466 -36.60 -30.80 23.89
C ASN A 466 -37.93 -30.27 23.31
N THR A 467 -37.86 -29.30 22.41
CA THR A 467 -39.04 -28.70 21.76
C THR A 467 -39.78 -29.74 20.91
N ALA A 468 -39.05 -30.56 20.14
CA ALA A 468 -39.63 -31.66 19.38
C ALA A 468 -40.34 -32.68 20.28
N ALA A 469 -39.76 -33.04 21.44
CA ALA A 469 -40.37 -33.95 22.39
C ALA A 469 -41.64 -33.37 23.07
N ILE A 470 -41.68 -32.06 23.34
CA ILE A 470 -42.88 -31.38 23.84
C ILE A 470 -43.98 -31.34 22.76
N ILE A 471 -43.60 -31.09 21.50
CA ILE A 471 -44.54 -31.04 20.36
C ILE A 471 -45.08 -32.42 20.01
N ALA A 472 -44.28 -33.49 20.14
CA ALA A 472 -44.72 -34.86 19.89
C ALA A 472 -45.91 -35.30 20.77
N ILE A 473 -46.10 -34.68 21.94
CA ILE A 473 -47.24 -34.93 22.84
C ILE A 473 -48.51 -34.18 22.40
N TYR A 474 -48.38 -33.03 21.73
CA TYR A 474 -49.49 -32.12 21.40
C TYR A 474 -49.75 -31.89 19.91
N GLY A 475 -49.05 -32.63 19.05
CA GLY A 475 -49.12 -32.47 17.59
C GLY A 475 -48.44 -31.18 17.09
N PRO A 476 -48.11 -31.14 15.79
CA PRO A 476 -47.55 -29.93 15.18
C PRO A 476 -48.54 -28.76 15.29
N PRO A 477 -48.05 -27.54 15.53
CA PRO A 477 -48.91 -26.40 15.77
C PRO A 477 -49.61 -25.99 14.46
N ASN A 478 -50.95 -25.78 14.51
CA ASN A 478 -51.96 -25.74 13.42
C ASN A 478 -52.80 -27.02 13.20
N GLN A 479 -52.67 -28.08 14.01
CA GLN A 479 -53.70 -29.14 14.00
C GLN A 479 -55.06 -28.63 14.53
N ALA A 480 -56.08 -28.75 13.69
CA ALA A 480 -57.46 -28.38 14.00
C ALA A 480 -57.94 -29.10 15.28
N GLY A 481 -58.49 -28.34 16.23
CA GLY A 481 -58.95 -28.84 17.53
C GLY A 481 -57.96 -28.69 18.70
N THR A 482 -56.72 -28.22 18.48
CA THR A 482 -55.73 -28.06 19.56
C THR A 482 -55.28 -26.61 19.77
N ASN A 483 -56.12 -25.80 20.43
CA ASN A 483 -55.83 -24.38 20.73
C ASN A 483 -54.91 -24.19 21.95
N LEU A 484 -53.89 -25.05 22.12
CA LEU A 484 -53.00 -25.04 23.28
C LEU A 484 -51.84 -24.05 23.10
N ASN A 485 -52.04 -22.84 23.63
CA ASN A 485 -51.04 -21.78 23.66
C ASN A 485 -49.96 -22.07 24.72
N ILE A 486 -48.92 -22.81 24.34
CA ILE A 486 -47.80 -23.20 25.20
C ILE A 486 -46.46 -22.75 24.63
N ALA A 487 -45.47 -22.52 25.48
CA ALA A 487 -44.19 -21.92 25.09
C ALA A 487 -43.50 -22.61 23.90
N ALA A 488 -43.40 -23.94 23.92
CA ALA A 488 -42.76 -24.73 22.85
C ALA A 488 -43.51 -24.65 21.50
N ARG A 489 -44.86 -24.67 21.53
CA ARG A 489 -45.69 -24.56 20.31
C ARG A 489 -45.68 -23.15 19.74
N TRP A 490 -45.53 -22.11 20.56
CA TRP A 490 -45.31 -20.75 20.05
C TRP A 490 -43.94 -20.61 19.37
N ALA A 491 -42.88 -21.15 19.99
CA ALA A 491 -41.53 -21.04 19.43
C ALA A 491 -41.43 -21.75 18.06
N ALA A 492 -42.01 -22.94 17.92
CA ALA A 492 -42.14 -23.66 16.63
C ALA A 492 -43.23 -23.10 15.69
N TRP A 493 -43.86 -21.97 16.03
CA TRP A 493 -44.71 -21.18 15.14
C TRP A 493 -44.05 -19.87 14.71
N VAL A 494 -42.87 -19.53 15.25
CA VAL A 494 -42.10 -18.40 14.75
C VAL A 494 -41.69 -18.72 13.31
N SER A 495 -42.13 -17.87 12.38
CA SER A 495 -41.79 -17.93 10.96
C SER A 495 -41.09 -16.62 10.61
N PHE A 496 -39.78 -16.56 10.89
CA PHE A 496 -39.00 -15.32 10.94
C PHE A 496 -37.69 -15.49 10.15
N GLY A 497 -37.27 -14.45 9.43
CA GLY A 497 -36.12 -14.51 8.50
C GLY A 497 -36.29 -15.52 7.35
N GLY A 498 -37.52 -15.94 7.04
CA GLY A 498 -37.81 -17.02 6.08
C GLY A 498 -37.63 -18.44 6.65
N HIS A 499 -37.26 -18.58 7.92
CA HIS A 499 -37.06 -19.87 8.59
C HIS A 499 -38.27 -20.28 9.45
N THR A 500 -38.55 -21.58 9.50
CA THR A 500 -39.70 -22.19 10.23
C THR A 500 -39.29 -23.26 11.24
N ASP A 501 -37.98 -23.51 11.39
CA ASP A 501 -37.34 -24.50 12.24
C ASP A 501 -36.83 -23.89 13.57
N TRP A 502 -37.62 -22.96 14.10
CA TRP A 502 -37.42 -22.29 15.38
C TRP A 502 -37.86 -23.17 16.55
N TYR A 503 -37.19 -23.04 17.70
CA TYR A 503 -37.44 -23.82 18.90
C TYR A 503 -37.34 -23.01 20.20
N LEU A 504 -37.81 -23.58 21.31
CA LEU A 504 -37.68 -23.01 22.65
C LEU A 504 -36.32 -23.47 23.25
N PRO A 505 -35.40 -22.55 23.62
CA PRO A 505 -34.04 -22.89 24.05
C PRO A 505 -34.01 -23.73 25.32
N ALA A 506 -33.03 -24.61 25.44
CA ALA A 506 -32.70 -25.26 26.70
C ALA A 506 -32.02 -24.29 27.69
N ALA A 507 -31.81 -24.75 28.93
CA ALA A 507 -31.33 -23.89 30.02
C ALA A 507 -29.96 -23.25 29.77
N ASP A 508 -29.00 -24.00 29.24
CA ASP A 508 -27.62 -23.53 29.02
C ASP A 508 -27.55 -22.60 27.80
N GLU A 509 -28.35 -22.83 26.76
CA GLU A 509 -28.51 -21.92 25.62
C GLU A 509 -29.03 -20.54 26.08
N MET A 510 -30.03 -20.55 26.96
CA MET A 510 -30.64 -19.34 27.52
C MET A 510 -29.72 -18.63 28.52
N LEU A 511 -28.95 -19.37 29.33
CA LEU A 511 -27.97 -18.81 30.27
C LEU A 511 -26.76 -18.19 29.53
N LEU A 512 -26.31 -18.84 28.46
CA LEU A 512 -25.28 -18.33 27.55
C LEU A 512 -25.70 -16.98 26.97
N PHE A 513 -26.91 -16.87 26.43
CA PHE A 513 -27.45 -15.60 25.94
C PHE A 513 -27.37 -14.50 27.00
N CYS A 514 -27.88 -14.73 28.20
CA CYS A 514 -27.88 -13.70 29.25
C CYS A 514 -26.48 -13.34 29.77
N THR A 515 -25.50 -14.23 29.62
CA THR A 515 -24.09 -13.91 29.88
C THR A 515 -23.55 -12.93 28.84
N ILE A 516 -23.80 -13.17 27.54
CA ILE A 516 -23.28 -12.30 26.49
C ILE A 516 -24.06 -10.97 26.39
N TRP A 517 -25.39 -11.00 26.54
CA TRP A 517 -26.21 -9.78 26.65
C TRP A 517 -25.72 -8.86 27.77
N ALA A 518 -25.26 -9.43 28.88
CA ALA A 518 -24.74 -8.67 30.01
C ALA A 518 -23.33 -8.08 29.78
N ALA A 519 -22.58 -8.53 28.76
CA ALA A 519 -21.22 -8.08 28.49
C ALA A 519 -21.18 -6.72 27.77
N ASP A 520 -21.98 -6.55 26.73
CA ASP A 520 -22.20 -5.25 26.06
C ASP A 520 -23.68 -5.08 25.67
N LYS A 521 -24.46 -4.55 26.62
CA LYS A 521 -25.91 -4.35 26.45
C LYS A 521 -26.26 -3.37 25.33
N GLU A 522 -25.43 -2.35 25.10
CA GLU A 522 -25.77 -1.25 24.20
C GLU A 522 -25.41 -1.64 22.75
N LEU A 523 -24.25 -2.26 22.52
CA LEU A 523 -23.95 -2.91 21.24
C LEU A 523 -24.99 -3.98 20.90
N MET A 524 -25.40 -4.79 21.89
CA MET A 524 -26.43 -5.81 21.69
C MET A 524 -27.80 -5.22 21.34
N LYS A 525 -28.27 -4.22 22.09
CA LYS A 525 -29.51 -3.51 21.81
C LYS A 525 -29.49 -2.89 20.40
N GLN A 526 -28.44 -2.12 20.07
CA GLN A 526 -28.30 -1.48 18.76
C GLN A 526 -28.21 -2.51 17.62
N THR A 527 -27.54 -3.64 17.84
CA THR A 527 -27.49 -4.74 16.85
C THR A 527 -28.87 -5.34 16.61
N VAL A 528 -29.66 -5.55 17.66
CA VAL A 528 -31.02 -6.09 17.56
C VAL A 528 -31.97 -5.09 16.90
N GLU A 529 -31.93 -3.82 17.29
CA GLU A 529 -32.74 -2.75 16.71
C GLU A 529 -32.37 -2.47 15.24
N LYS A 530 -31.07 -2.42 14.90
CA LYS A 530 -30.57 -2.27 13.51
C LYS A 530 -31.14 -3.33 12.57
N TYR A 531 -31.27 -4.55 13.06
CA TYR A 531 -31.84 -5.66 12.31
C TYR A 531 -33.32 -5.89 12.63
N GLY A 532 -34.07 -4.93 13.19
CA GLY A 532 -35.52 -5.02 13.33
C GLY A 532 -36.06 -6.06 14.32
N GLY A 533 -35.21 -6.61 15.20
CA GLY A 533 -35.65 -7.42 16.33
C GLY A 533 -36.09 -6.56 17.52
N THR A 534 -36.76 -7.18 18.51
CA THR A 534 -37.16 -6.50 19.75
C THR A 534 -36.09 -6.72 20.84
N PRO A 535 -35.40 -5.68 21.31
CA PRO A 535 -34.37 -5.82 22.34
C PRO A 535 -34.95 -6.22 23.70
N LEU A 536 -34.13 -6.86 24.54
CA LEU A 536 -34.51 -7.24 25.89
C LEU A 536 -34.62 -6.01 26.80
N ILE A 537 -35.84 -5.54 27.04
CA ILE A 537 -36.14 -4.50 28.03
C ILE A 537 -36.01 -5.09 29.45
N GLU A 538 -34.86 -4.87 30.08
CA GLU A 538 -34.61 -5.21 31.48
C GLU A 538 -35.64 -4.53 32.40
N GLY A 539 -36.09 -5.25 33.44
CA GLY A 539 -37.17 -4.81 34.33
C GLY A 539 -38.58 -5.13 33.83
N THR A 540 -38.86 -5.03 32.52
CA THR A 540 -40.15 -5.42 31.94
C THR A 540 -40.23 -6.93 31.66
N HIS A 541 -39.13 -7.51 31.16
CA HIS A 541 -39.05 -8.92 30.79
C HIS A 541 -38.24 -9.73 31.81
N SER A 542 -38.86 -10.04 32.95
CA SER A 542 -38.20 -10.60 34.13
C SER A 542 -37.88 -12.10 34.06
N THR A 543 -38.81 -12.93 33.59
CA THR A 543 -38.67 -14.40 33.60
C THR A 543 -39.09 -15.01 32.27
N PHE A 544 -38.26 -15.92 31.74
CA PHE A 544 -38.44 -16.61 30.47
C PHE A 544 -38.49 -18.13 30.66
N TRP A 545 -39.33 -18.81 29.88
CA TRP A 545 -39.30 -20.27 29.80
C TRP A 545 -38.11 -20.77 28.98
N THR A 546 -37.48 -21.84 29.47
CA THR A 546 -36.61 -22.73 28.69
C THR A 546 -37.41 -23.99 28.32
N SER A 547 -36.94 -24.82 27.40
CA SER A 547 -37.56 -26.10 27.06
C SER A 547 -37.18 -27.24 28.00
N THR A 548 -36.30 -27.02 28.98
CA THR A 548 -35.83 -28.10 29.88
C THR A 548 -36.85 -28.42 30.98
N ASN A 549 -37.39 -29.62 30.93
CA ASN A 549 -38.22 -30.25 31.95
C ASN A 549 -37.41 -30.58 33.22
N ILE A 550 -38.04 -30.52 34.40
CA ILE A 550 -37.45 -30.99 35.67
C ILE A 550 -38.22 -32.21 36.19
N ASN A 551 -39.55 -32.11 36.25
CA ASN A 551 -40.45 -33.15 36.75
C ASN A 551 -41.91 -32.86 36.33
N LYS A 552 -42.86 -33.69 36.72
CA LYS A 552 -44.31 -33.51 36.47
C LYS A 552 -44.86 -32.09 36.60
N THR A 553 -44.43 -31.31 37.59
CA THR A 553 -44.99 -29.97 37.92
C THR A 553 -44.07 -28.80 37.55
N GLN A 554 -42.77 -29.03 37.36
CA GLN A 554 -41.75 -27.98 37.19
C GLN A 554 -40.90 -28.12 35.92
N ALA A 555 -40.52 -26.98 35.36
CA ALA A 555 -39.55 -26.83 34.28
C ALA A 555 -38.55 -25.72 34.62
N LYS A 556 -37.44 -25.63 33.89
CA LYS A 556 -36.43 -24.58 34.10
C LYS A 556 -36.91 -23.26 33.47
N MET A 557 -36.87 -22.19 34.26
CA MET A 557 -37.05 -20.80 33.80
C MET A 557 -35.78 -20.00 34.08
N LEU A 558 -35.45 -19.08 33.18
CA LEU A 558 -34.41 -18.08 33.40
C LEU A 558 -35.03 -16.82 34.01
N ASP A 559 -34.43 -16.27 35.06
CA ASP A 559 -34.69 -14.89 35.50
C ASP A 559 -33.57 -13.96 35.02
N THR A 560 -33.93 -12.93 34.24
CA THR A 560 -32.98 -11.99 33.64
C THR A 560 -32.37 -11.02 34.65
N ARG A 561 -33.02 -10.83 35.79
CA ARG A 561 -32.62 -9.88 36.85
C ARG A 561 -31.52 -10.47 37.73
N THR A 562 -31.67 -11.76 38.06
CA THR A 562 -30.66 -12.53 38.81
C THR A 562 -29.69 -13.28 37.90
N LYS A 563 -29.94 -13.31 36.58
CA LYS A 563 -29.16 -14.01 35.55
C LYS A 563 -28.97 -15.50 35.88
N SER A 564 -30.02 -16.12 36.40
CA SER A 564 -29.97 -17.50 36.90
C SER A 564 -31.14 -18.34 36.40
N VAL A 565 -30.89 -19.63 36.24
CA VAL A 565 -31.91 -20.62 35.92
C VAL A 565 -32.47 -21.18 37.23
N SER A 566 -33.79 -21.31 37.32
CA SER A 566 -34.50 -21.78 38.52
C SER A 566 -35.74 -22.63 38.17
N PRO A 567 -36.27 -23.45 39.11
CA PRO A 567 -37.50 -24.19 38.88
C PRO A 567 -38.73 -23.28 38.86
N GLY A 568 -39.43 -23.23 37.73
CA GLY A 568 -40.75 -22.61 37.57
C GLY A 568 -41.87 -23.64 37.49
N THR A 569 -43.04 -23.34 38.04
CA THR A 569 -44.23 -24.22 37.93
C THR A 569 -44.84 -24.12 36.53
N LYS A 570 -44.98 -25.25 35.82
CA LYS A 570 -45.27 -25.32 34.38
C LYS A 570 -46.52 -24.57 33.89
N VAL A 571 -47.52 -24.42 34.75
CA VAL A 571 -48.81 -23.80 34.42
C VAL A 571 -48.80 -22.26 34.47
N TYR A 572 -47.73 -21.64 34.96
CA TYR A 572 -47.64 -20.18 35.06
C TYR A 572 -47.04 -19.53 33.80
N GLY A 573 -47.47 -18.30 33.52
CA GLY A 573 -47.04 -17.54 32.34
C GLY A 573 -45.69 -16.85 32.54
N CYS A 574 -44.63 -17.39 31.92
CA CYS A 574 -43.36 -16.70 31.73
C CYS A 574 -43.22 -16.26 30.27
N TRP A 575 -42.35 -15.26 30.02
CA TRP A 575 -42.06 -14.77 28.68
C TRP A 575 -41.44 -15.88 27.81
N THR A 576 -41.54 -15.72 26.49
CA THR A 576 -41.04 -16.70 25.53
C THR A 576 -40.10 -16.03 24.53
N MET A 577 -39.17 -16.82 23.99
CA MET A 577 -38.10 -16.37 23.11
C MET A 577 -37.69 -17.55 22.24
N ALA A 578 -37.52 -17.32 20.94
CA ALA A 578 -37.28 -18.39 19.98
C ALA A 578 -35.81 -18.41 19.55
N PHE A 579 -35.24 -19.61 19.50
CA PHE A 579 -33.86 -19.89 19.13
C PHE A 579 -33.86 -20.79 17.90
N ARG A 580 -32.80 -20.72 17.08
CA ARG A 580 -32.61 -21.57 15.90
C ARG A 580 -31.15 -21.96 15.80
N GLU A 581 -30.90 -23.25 15.76
CA GLU A 581 -29.58 -23.81 15.47
C GLU A 581 -29.28 -23.60 13.98
N PHE A 582 -28.11 -23.02 13.68
CA PHE A 582 -27.57 -23.03 12.33
C PHE A 582 -26.52 -24.17 12.25
N LYS A 583 -26.43 -24.82 11.08
CA LYS A 583 -25.63 -26.03 10.81
C LYS A 583 -24.80 -25.86 9.55
#